data_AF-A0A8T7D2H4-F1
#
_entry.id   AF-A0A8T7D2H4-F1
#
_cell.length_a   1.000
_cell.length_b   1.000
_cell.length_c   1.000
_cell.angle_alpha   90.00
_cell.angle_beta   90.00
_cell.angle_gamma   90.00
#
_symmetry.space_group_name_H-M   'P 1'
#
loop_
_entity.id
_entity.type
_entity.pdbx_description
1 polymer ?
#
loop_
_entity_poly.entity_id
_entity_poly.type
_entity_poly.pdbx_seq_one_letter_code
_entity_poly.pdbx_strand_id
1 'polypeptide(L)'
;MSLQVQAETKVGVLIVLSLLAVIWGGLAQITPLFFQKSTTEPVEGLKPYTALQLEGRDIYIREGCVGCHSQMIRPFRAETERYGHYSVASEFVYDRPFLWGSKRTGPDLL
;
A
#
# COMPACT_ATOMS: atom_id res chain seq x y z
N MET A 1 32.52 -27.98 12.39
CA MET A 1 32.67 -26.51 12.29
C MET A 1 31.32 -25.88 12.65
N SER A 2 31.27 -24.94 13.60
CA SER A 2 30.01 -24.32 14.05
C SER A 2 29.33 -23.55 12.92
N LEU A 3 27.99 -23.41 12.99
CA LEU A 3 27.20 -22.68 11.99
C LEU A 3 27.70 -21.23 11.82
N GLN A 4 28.08 -20.59 12.92
CA GLN A 4 28.64 -19.24 12.92
C GLN A 4 29.90 -19.14 12.03
N VAL A 5 30.88 -20.02 12.27
CA VAL A 5 32.12 -20.03 11.48
C VAL A 5 31.84 -20.34 10.01
N GLN A 6 30.84 -21.18 9.71
CA GLN A 6 30.42 -21.44 8.33
C GLN A 6 29.80 -20.21 7.66
N ALA A 7 28.96 -19.45 8.36
CA ALA A 7 28.35 -18.22 7.85
C ALA A 7 29.39 -17.12 7.62
N GLU A 8 30.40 -17.00 8.49
CA GLU A 8 31.46 -15.99 8.36
C GLU A 8 32.47 -16.30 7.25
N THR A 9 32.70 -17.59 6.93
CA THR A 9 33.76 -18.00 6.01
C THR A 9 33.27 -18.44 4.63
N LYS A 10 31.98 -18.80 4.49
CA LYS A 10 31.39 -19.27 3.22
C LYS A 10 30.30 -18.32 2.76
N VAL A 11 30.59 -17.53 1.72
CA VAL A 11 29.64 -16.55 1.13
C VAL A 11 28.29 -17.17 0.78
N GLY A 12 28.28 -18.40 0.23
CA GLY A 12 27.02 -19.09 -0.09
C GLY A 12 26.15 -19.38 1.14
N VAL A 13 26.76 -19.71 2.28
CA VAL A 13 26.03 -19.94 3.55
C VAL A 13 25.46 -18.62 4.08
N LEU A 14 26.24 -17.53 4.02
CA LEU A 14 25.77 -16.20 4.41
C LEU A 14 24.56 -15.77 3.58
N ILE A 15 24.62 -15.89 2.25
CA ILE A 15 23.51 -15.51 1.35
C ILE A 15 22.23 -16.27 1.72
N VAL A 16 22.31 -17.60 1.89
CA VAL A 16 21.13 -18.42 2.22
C VAL A 16 20.53 -18.00 3.56
N LEU A 17 21.36 -17.82 4.60
CA LEU A 17 20.86 -17.41 5.92
C LEU A 17 20.25 -16.00 5.90
N SER A 18 20.84 -15.06 5.16
CA SER A 18 20.29 -13.70 5.01
C SER A 18 18.95 -13.71 4.27
N LEU A 19 18.81 -14.50 3.20
CA LEU A 19 17.54 -14.64 2.48
C LEU A 19 16.45 -15.22 3.38
N LEU A 20 16.77 -16.27 4.14
CA LEU A 20 15.86 -16.86 5.11
C LEU A 20 15.48 -15.86 6.20
N ALA A 21 16.40 -15.00 6.65
CA ALA A 21 16.09 -13.99 7.65
C ALA A 21 15.13 -12.89 7.13
N VAL A 22 15.34 -12.41 5.89
CA VAL A 22 14.57 -11.29 5.33
C VAL A 22 13.18 -11.71 4.83
N ILE A 23 13.03 -12.92 4.29
CA ILE A 23 11.78 -13.36 3.64
C ILE A 23 10.59 -13.45 4.61
N TRP A 24 10.85 -13.77 5.89
CA TRP A 24 9.78 -13.95 6.88
C TRP A 24 8.93 -12.70 7.08
N GLY A 25 9.50 -11.51 6.98
CA GLY A 25 8.75 -10.25 7.09
C GLY A 25 7.73 -10.10 5.97
N GLY A 26 8.15 -10.32 4.72
CA GLY A 26 7.26 -10.27 3.56
C GLY A 26 6.18 -11.36 3.60
N LEU A 27 6.55 -12.59 3.99
CA LEU A 27 5.58 -13.68 4.10
C LEU A 27 4.52 -13.40 5.17
N ALA A 28 4.90 -12.86 6.32
CA ALA A 28 3.97 -12.56 7.41
C ALA A 28 3.08 -11.33 7.13
N GLN A 29 3.58 -10.32 6.40
CA GLN A 29 2.85 -9.07 6.18
C GLN A 29 2.04 -9.05 4.89
N ILE A 30 2.57 -9.60 3.78
CA ILE A 30 1.94 -9.48 2.46
C ILE A 30 1.01 -10.67 2.20
N THR A 31 1.47 -11.89 2.48
CA THR A 31 0.72 -13.12 2.12
C THR A 31 -0.69 -13.16 2.70
N PRO A 32 -0.92 -12.84 3.99
CA PRO A 32 -2.27 -12.90 4.56
C PRO A 32 -3.24 -11.88 3.93
N LEU A 33 -2.73 -10.73 3.45
CA LEU A 33 -3.57 -9.67 2.87
C LEU A 33 -4.25 -10.10 1.56
N PHE A 34 -3.68 -11.06 0.82
CA PHE A 34 -4.33 -11.63 -0.37
C PHE A 34 -5.62 -12.39 -0.04
N PHE A 35 -5.77 -12.85 1.20
CA PHE A 35 -6.89 -13.68 1.65
C PHE A 35 -7.83 -12.94 2.60
N GLN A 36 -7.49 -11.71 2.99
CA GLN A 36 -8.28 -10.91 3.91
C GLN A 36 -9.38 -10.14 3.16
N LYS A 37 -10.64 -10.53 3.38
CA LYS A 37 -11.80 -9.95 2.70
C LYS A 37 -11.94 -8.44 2.85
N SER A 38 -11.60 -7.90 4.03
CA SER A 38 -11.68 -6.46 4.28
C SER A 38 -10.76 -5.61 3.39
N THR A 39 -9.78 -6.22 2.72
CA THR A 39 -8.85 -5.54 1.80
C THR A 39 -9.04 -5.97 0.34
N THR A 40 -9.87 -6.98 0.06
CA THR A 40 -10.04 -7.54 -1.29
C THR A 40 -11.46 -7.40 -1.84
N GLU A 41 -12.48 -7.22 -0.99
CA GLU A 41 -13.85 -7.00 -1.41
C GLU A 41 -14.15 -5.49 -1.48
N PRO A 42 -14.73 -4.98 -2.60
CA PRO A 42 -15.06 -3.57 -2.74
C PRO A 42 -16.24 -3.19 -1.84
N VAL A 43 -16.34 -1.90 -1.47
CA VAL A 43 -17.54 -1.40 -0.77
C VAL A 43 -18.78 -1.55 -1.64
N GLU A 44 -19.94 -1.65 -0.98
CA GLU A 44 -21.22 -1.80 -1.67
C GLU A 44 -21.45 -0.64 -2.65
N GLY A 45 -21.79 -0.97 -3.90
CA GLY A 45 -22.04 0.00 -4.96
C GLY A 45 -20.81 0.55 -5.67
N LEU A 46 -19.58 0.23 -5.23
CA LEU A 46 -18.36 0.65 -5.92
C LEU A 46 -18.22 -0.07 -7.26
N LYS A 47 -18.08 0.71 -8.33
CA LYS A 47 -17.83 0.23 -9.68
C LYS A 47 -16.41 0.59 -10.12
N PRO A 48 -15.80 -0.18 -11.02
CA PRO A 48 -14.56 0.23 -11.67
C PRO A 48 -14.71 1.59 -12.35
N TYR A 49 -13.61 2.32 -12.45
CA TYR A 49 -13.56 3.61 -13.14
C TYR A 49 -14.07 3.50 -14.58
N THR A 50 -14.84 4.49 -15.01
CA THR A 50 -15.16 4.67 -16.44
C THR A 50 -13.91 5.00 -17.23
N ALA A 51 -13.94 4.81 -18.56
CA ALA A 51 -12.79 5.09 -19.42
C ALA A 51 -12.22 6.51 -19.25
N LEU A 52 -13.10 7.52 -19.15
CA LEU A 52 -12.68 8.91 -18.95
C LEU A 52 -12.05 9.14 -17.57
N GLN A 53 -12.61 8.53 -16.53
CA GLN A 53 -12.04 8.64 -15.17
C GLN A 53 -10.70 7.93 -15.06
N LEU A 54 -10.54 6.79 -15.73
CA LEU A 54 -9.28 6.06 -15.74
C LEU A 54 -8.18 6.86 -16.43
N GLU A 55 -8.47 7.48 -17.59
CA GLU A 55 -7.52 8.39 -18.26
C GLU A 55 -7.19 9.61 -17.38
N GLY A 56 -8.20 10.20 -16.73
CA GLY A 56 -7.99 11.29 -15.79
C GLY A 56 -7.10 10.90 -14.59
N ARG A 57 -7.21 9.66 -14.13
CA ARG A 57 -6.37 9.10 -13.06
C ARG A 57 -4.93 8.88 -13.53
N ASP A 58 -4.73 8.43 -14.76
CA ASP A 58 -3.39 8.30 -15.33
C ASP A 58 -2.72 9.67 -15.51
N ILE A 59 -3.50 10.70 -15.85
CA ILE A 59 -3.04 12.09 -15.83
C ILE A 59 -2.69 12.54 -14.40
N TYR A 60 -3.53 12.25 -13.40
CA TYR A 60 -3.23 12.55 -11.98
C TYR A 60 -1.90 11.95 -11.53
N ILE A 61 -1.59 10.72 -11.96
CA ILE A 61 -0.31 10.05 -11.73
C ILE A 61 0.82 10.76 -12.47
N ARG A 62 0.64 11.06 -13.76
CA ARG A 62 1.65 11.70 -14.62
C ARG A 62 2.07 13.07 -14.10
N GLU A 63 1.11 13.87 -13.65
CA GLU A 63 1.37 15.21 -13.09
C GLU A 63 1.90 15.16 -11.64
N GLY A 64 2.02 13.96 -11.05
CA GLY A 64 2.59 13.78 -9.72
C GLY A 64 1.73 14.36 -8.59
N CYS A 65 0.40 14.49 -8.80
CA CYS A 65 -0.51 15.09 -7.82
C CYS A 65 -0.43 14.40 -6.45
N VAL A 66 -0.20 13.07 -6.44
CA VAL A 66 0.00 12.25 -5.23
C VAL A 66 1.17 12.72 -4.35
N GLY A 67 2.15 13.46 -4.91
CA GLY A 67 3.27 14.03 -4.16
C GLY A 67 2.89 15.20 -3.26
N CYS A 68 1.76 15.87 -3.56
CA CYS A 68 1.24 17.00 -2.78
C CYS A 68 -0.08 16.67 -2.08
N HIS A 69 -0.89 15.78 -2.66
CA HIS A 69 -2.24 15.46 -2.21
C HIS A 69 -2.35 13.97 -1.89
N SER A 70 -2.83 13.66 -0.70
CA SER A 70 -3.17 12.28 -0.33
C SER A 70 -4.61 11.94 -0.68
N GLN A 71 -4.89 10.65 -0.76
CA GLN A 71 -6.24 10.10 -0.89
C GLN A 71 -6.46 9.03 0.18
N MET A 72 -6.22 9.40 1.44
CA MET A 72 -6.36 8.50 2.58
C MET A 72 -6.60 9.30 3.87
N ILE A 73 -7.86 9.50 4.21
CA ILE A 73 -8.32 10.15 5.43
C ILE A 73 -8.11 9.21 6.62
N ARG A 74 -7.36 9.66 7.63
CA ARG A 74 -7.05 8.86 8.82
C ARG A 74 -8.23 8.84 9.80
N PRO A 75 -8.40 7.79 10.63
CA PRO A 75 -9.55 7.64 11.54
C PRO A 75 -9.39 8.48 12.82
N PHE A 76 -9.14 9.78 12.66
CA PHE A 76 -9.10 10.76 13.73
C PHE A 76 -10.25 11.74 13.57
N ARG A 77 -10.89 12.13 14.68
CA ARG A 77 -12.00 13.10 14.68
C ARG A 77 -11.68 14.36 13.87
N ALA A 78 -10.51 14.95 14.05
CA ALA A 78 -10.11 16.17 13.36
C ALA A 78 -9.94 16.01 11.84
N GLU A 79 -9.59 14.81 11.37
CA GLU A 79 -9.57 14.53 9.93
C GLU A 79 -10.98 14.30 9.41
N THR A 80 -11.80 13.57 10.17
CA THR A 80 -13.16 13.30 9.78
C THR A 80 -14.01 14.57 9.70
N GLU A 81 -13.83 15.50 10.63
CA GLU A 81 -14.46 16.82 10.60
C GLU A 81 -13.98 17.69 9.42
N ARG A 82 -12.76 17.46 8.93
CA ARG A 82 -12.15 18.26 7.85
C ARG A 82 -12.47 17.72 6.45
N TYR A 83 -12.38 16.40 6.27
CA TYR A 83 -12.41 15.75 4.96
C TYR A 83 -13.58 14.78 4.77
N GLY A 84 -14.30 14.40 5.84
CA GLY A 84 -15.41 13.45 5.78
C GLY A 84 -15.06 12.07 6.34
N HIS A 85 -15.81 11.02 5.98
CA HIS A 85 -15.61 9.69 6.55
C HIS A 85 -14.16 9.20 6.38
N TYR A 86 -13.61 8.53 7.39
CA TYR A 86 -12.26 7.98 7.28
C TYR A 86 -12.21 6.90 6.19
N SER A 87 -11.07 6.77 5.53
CA SER A 87 -10.95 5.84 4.41
C SER A 87 -11.02 4.39 4.87
N VAL A 88 -11.60 3.54 4.04
CA VAL A 88 -11.63 2.08 4.25
C VAL A 88 -10.91 1.37 3.10
N ALA A 89 -10.22 0.27 3.41
CA ALA A 89 -9.40 -0.43 2.42
C ALA A 89 -10.19 -0.88 1.17
N SER A 90 -11.47 -1.17 1.35
CA SER A 90 -12.41 -1.58 0.31
C SER A 90 -12.75 -0.49 -0.72
N GLU A 91 -12.43 0.79 -0.46
CA GLU A 91 -12.56 1.88 -1.44
C GLU A 91 -11.51 1.81 -2.55
N PHE A 92 -10.35 1.20 -2.27
CA PHE A 92 -9.17 1.23 -3.14
C PHE A 92 -8.94 -0.08 -3.91
N VAL A 93 -9.88 -1.03 -3.88
CA VAL A 93 -9.71 -2.37 -4.46
C VAL A 93 -9.43 -2.34 -5.98
N TYR A 94 -9.94 -1.32 -6.67
CA TYR A 94 -9.72 -1.14 -8.10
C TYR A 94 -8.46 -0.33 -8.44
N ASP A 95 -7.81 0.29 -7.46
CA ASP A 95 -6.66 1.16 -7.69
C ASP A 95 -5.39 0.39 -8.03
N ARG A 96 -4.84 0.67 -9.22
CA ARG A 96 -3.58 0.11 -9.70
C ARG A 96 -2.75 1.24 -10.33
N PRO A 97 -1.63 1.69 -9.70
CA PRO A 97 -1.24 1.44 -8.31
C PRO A 97 -2.14 2.21 -7.32
N PHE A 98 -2.14 1.87 -6.03
CA PHE A 98 -2.80 2.69 -5.01
C PHE A 98 -2.23 4.12 -4.99
N LEU A 99 -3.07 5.12 -4.70
CA LEU A 99 -2.70 6.55 -4.68
C LEU A 99 -2.80 7.19 -3.29
N TRP A 100 -2.62 6.38 -2.25
CA TRP A 100 -2.48 6.88 -0.89
C TRP A 100 -1.26 7.80 -0.81
N GLY A 101 -1.46 9.02 -0.33
CA GLY A 101 -0.37 10.01 -0.27
C GLY A 101 0.53 9.75 0.93
N SER A 102 1.82 10.08 0.76
CA SER A 102 2.82 10.08 1.85
C SER A 102 3.06 11.48 2.43
N LYS A 103 2.55 12.52 1.77
CA LYS A 103 2.73 13.92 2.12
C LYS A 103 1.46 14.71 1.81
N ARG A 104 1.19 15.74 2.62
CA ARG A 104 0.11 16.72 2.41
C ARG A 104 0.69 18.12 2.38
N THR A 105 1.07 18.55 1.19
CA THR A 105 1.32 19.98 0.91
C THR A 105 -0.01 20.67 0.56
N GLY A 106 -0.84 19.99 -0.22
CA GLY A 106 -2.26 20.30 -0.39
C GLY A 106 -3.15 19.44 0.53
N PRO A 107 -4.47 19.70 0.53
CA PRO A 107 -5.45 18.89 1.26
C PRO A 107 -5.52 17.44 0.74
N ASP A 108 -6.14 16.57 1.53
CA ASP A 108 -6.57 15.25 1.06
C ASP A 108 -7.68 15.39 0.00
N LEU A 109 -7.72 14.50 -0.99
CA LEU A 109 -8.61 14.52 -2.15
C LEU A 109 -9.43 13.24 -2.32
N LEU A 110 -9.56 12.43 -1.28
CA LEU A 110 -10.56 11.35 -1.28
C LEU A 110 -11.97 11.93 -1.18
#